data_AF-A0A4P6LWT4-F1
#
_entry.id   AF-A0A4P6LWT4-F1
#
_cell.length_a   1.000
_cell.length_b   1.000
_cell.length_c   1.000
_cell.angle_alpha   90.00
_cell.angle_beta   90.00
_cell.angle_gamma   90.00
#
_symmetry.space_group_name_H-M   'P 1'
#
loop_
_entity.id
_entity.type
_entity.pdbx_description
1 polymer ?
#
loop_
_entity_poly.entity_id
_entity_poly.type
_entity_poly.pdbx_seq_one_letter_code
_entity_poly.pdbx_strand_id
1 'polypeptide(L)'
;MKKKLNELIYAISRYTEIALSAIMLMVIIVLIIPMIYNFISIPLLSIKASQFNEFLGNILTLIIGVEFVKMLAKHTAENLLEVLMFAIARQMIVEHLDMIDTLIGIISIAIIFAVRKYLLLKSTDDKEKIYDKL
;
A
#
# COMPACT_ATOMS: atom_id res chain seq x y z
N MET A 1 -20.48 32.26 2.42
CA MET A 1 -20.05 31.69 1.12
C MET A 1 -18.95 30.62 1.27
N LYS A 2 -17.84 30.88 1.98
CA LYS A 2 -16.75 29.90 2.22
C LYS A 2 -17.19 28.57 2.87
N LYS A 3 -18.13 28.58 3.82
CA LYS A 3 -18.65 27.34 4.46
C LYS A 3 -19.35 26.40 3.47
N LYS A 4 -20.19 26.94 2.57
CA LYS A 4 -20.86 26.14 1.53
C LYS A 4 -19.88 25.58 0.49
N LEU A 5 -18.79 26.30 0.19
CA LEU A 5 -17.75 25.82 -0.71
C LEU A 5 -16.95 24.66 -0.09
N ASN A 6 -16.58 24.79 1.19
CA ASN A 6 -15.86 23.73 1.91
C ASN A 6 -16.71 22.47 2.07
N GLU A 7 -18.01 22.59 2.39
CA GLU A 7 -18.92 21.45 2.46
C GLU A 7 -19.10 20.77 1.10
N LEU A 8 -19.15 21.55 0.02
CA LEU A 8 -19.28 21.03 -1.34
C LEU A 8 -17.99 20.32 -1.80
N ILE A 9 -16.81 20.86 -1.46
CA ILE A 9 -15.51 20.20 -1.68
C ILE A 9 -15.44 18.88 -0.90
N TYR A 10 -15.87 18.87 0.37
CA TYR A 10 -15.85 17.67 1.19
C TYR A 10 -16.79 16.57 0.65
N ALA A 11 -17.98 16.97 0.20
CA ALA A 11 -18.95 16.05 -0.40
C ALA A 11 -18.44 15.45 -1.72
N ILE A 12 -17.86 16.28 -2.60
CA ILE A 12 -17.27 15.82 -3.85
C ILE A 12 -16.08 14.89 -3.58
N SER A 13 -15.18 15.27 -2.67
CA SER A 13 -14.02 14.45 -2.28
C SER A 13 -14.45 13.06 -1.83
N ARG A 14 -15.45 12.99 -0.96
CA ARG A 14 -15.97 11.71 -0.44
C ARG A 14 -16.61 10.87 -1.54
N TYR A 15 -17.33 11.49 -2.48
CA TYR A 15 -17.92 10.76 -3.60
C TYR A 15 -16.84 10.21 -4.55
N THR A 16 -15.82 11.01 -4.84
CA THR A 16 -14.68 10.57 -5.67
C THR A 16 -13.87 9.46 -5.00
N GLU A 17 -13.68 9.50 -3.68
CA GLU A 17 -12.99 8.48 -2.91
C GLU A 17 -13.70 7.12 -2.99
N ILE A 18 -15.03 7.11 -2.79
CA ILE A 18 -15.86 5.91 -2.90
C ILE A 18 -15.82 5.35 -4.33
N ALA A 19 -15.94 6.22 -5.35
CA ALA A 19 -15.90 5.80 -6.74
C ALA A 19 -14.54 5.18 -7.12
N LEU A 20 -13.43 5.84 -6.73
CA LEU A 20 -12.08 5.35 -6.99
C LEU A 20 -11.80 4.03 -6.28
N SER A 21 -12.19 3.90 -5.01
CA SER A 21 -12.08 2.67 -4.22
C SER A 21 -12.84 1.51 -4.89
N ALA A 22 -14.06 1.76 -5.36
CA ALA A 22 -14.87 0.75 -6.05
C ALA A 22 -14.26 0.30 -7.39
N ILE A 23 -13.77 1.25 -8.20
CA ILE A 23 -13.11 0.94 -9.48
C ILE A 23 -11.85 0.11 -9.23
N MET A 24 -11.00 0.52 -8.28
CA MET A 24 -9.78 -0.20 -7.95
C MET A 24 -10.07 -1.62 -7.43
N LEU A 25 -11.10 -1.78 -6.59
CA LEU A 25 -11.52 -3.09 -6.10
C LEU A 25 -11.98 -4.00 -7.26
N MET A 26 -12.74 -3.46 -8.21
CA MET A 26 -13.16 -4.18 -9.42
C MET A 26 -11.94 -4.66 -10.23
N VAL A 27 -10.94 -3.80 -10.43
CA VAL A 27 -9.71 -4.14 -11.14
C VAL A 27 -8.96 -5.27 -10.42
N ILE A 28 -8.82 -5.19 -9.10
CA ILE A 28 -8.16 -6.25 -8.29
C ILE A 28 -8.86 -7.60 -8.47
N ILE A 29 -10.20 -7.62 -8.41
CA ILE A 29 -10.98 -8.86 -8.59
C ILE A 29 -10.75 -9.45 -9.98
N VAL A 30 -10.78 -8.61 -11.01
CA VAL A 30 -10.54 -9.05 -12.40
C VAL A 30 -9.13 -9.61 -12.58
N LEU A 31 -8.11 -9.04 -11.92
CA LEU A 31 -6.72 -9.49 -12.01
C LEU A 31 -6.44 -10.82 -11.28
N ILE A 32 -7.25 -11.19 -10.27
CA ILE A 32 -7.11 -12.48 -9.57
C ILE A 32 -7.40 -13.66 -10.51
N ILE A 33 -8.40 -13.54 -11.40
CA ILE A 33 -8.83 -14.61 -12.30
C ILE A 33 -7.69 -15.11 -13.21
N PRO A 34 -7.04 -14.27 -14.03
CA PRO A 34 -5.94 -14.71 -14.88
C PRO A 34 -4.72 -15.16 -14.07
N MET A 35 -4.47 -14.56 -12.89
CA MET A 35 -3.37 -14.98 -12.02
C MET A 35 -3.53 -16.44 -11.59
N ILE A 36 -4.71 -16.81 -11.10
CA ILE A 36 -5.00 -18.19 -10.66
C ILE A 36 -5.01 -19.15 -11.86
N TYR A 37 -5.61 -18.75 -12.98
CA TYR A 37 -5.64 -19.56 -14.20
C TYR A 37 -4.23 -19.88 -14.72
N ASN A 38 -3.37 -18.87 -14.81
CA ASN A 38 -1.99 -19.03 -15.28
C ASN A 38 -1.19 -19.95 -14.35
N PHE A 39 -1.42 -19.88 -13.03
CA PHE A 39 -0.71 -20.71 -12.06
C PHE A 39 -1.17 -22.18 -12.08
N ILE A 40 -2.50 -22.43 -12.09
CA ILE A 40 -3.06 -23.79 -12.07
C ILE A 40 -2.85 -24.53 -13.40
N SER A 41 -2.74 -23.79 -14.51
CA SER A 41 -2.47 -24.39 -15.83
C SER A 41 -1.08 -25.02 -15.95
N ILE A 42 -0.17 -24.75 -15.01
CA ILE A 42 1.16 -25.34 -14.98
C ILE A 42 1.09 -26.71 -14.29
N PRO A 43 1.56 -27.80 -14.92
CA PRO A 43 1.63 -29.10 -14.26
C PRO A 43 2.49 -29.02 -12.99
N LEU A 44 1.97 -29.49 -11.85
CA LEU A 44 2.62 -29.43 -10.52
C LEU A 44 4.06 -29.97 -10.52
N LEU A 45 4.32 -31.01 -11.31
CA LEU A 45 5.62 -31.67 -11.45
C LEU A 45 6.65 -30.86 -12.28
N SER A 46 6.22 -29.76 -12.90
CA SER A 46 7.03 -28.91 -13.79
C SER A 46 7.14 -27.46 -13.32
N ILE A 47 6.62 -27.14 -12.12
CA ILE A 47 6.70 -25.78 -11.57
C ILE A 47 8.16 -25.43 -11.33
N LYS A 48 8.64 -24.41 -12.05
CA LYS A 48 9.98 -23.84 -11.87
C LYS A 48 9.96 -22.77 -10.78
N ALA A 49 11.10 -22.57 -10.12
CA ALA A 49 11.27 -21.50 -9.13
C ALA A 49 10.91 -20.11 -9.68
N SER A 50 11.18 -19.86 -10.96
CA SER A 50 10.81 -18.60 -11.63
C SER A 50 9.29 -18.37 -11.68
N GLN A 51 8.49 -19.42 -11.91
CA GLN A 51 7.04 -19.32 -11.96
C GLN A 51 6.43 -19.12 -10.57
N PHE A 52 7.04 -19.73 -9.55
CA PHE A 52 6.66 -19.47 -8.16
C PHE A 52 6.97 -18.03 -7.75
N ASN A 53 8.14 -17.50 -8.12
CA ASN A 53 8.50 -16.10 -7.84
C ASN A 53 7.56 -15.12 -8.55
N GLU A 54 7.18 -15.38 -9.80
CA GLU A 54 6.19 -14.58 -10.54
C GLU A 54 4.82 -14.62 -9.86
N PHE A 55 4.35 -15.81 -9.45
CA PHE A 55 3.10 -15.97 -8.72
C PHE A 55 3.10 -15.22 -7.39
N LEU A 56 4.17 -15.36 -6.60
CA LEU A 56 4.34 -14.64 -5.35
C LEU A 56 4.34 -13.13 -5.58
N GLY A 57 5.02 -12.67 -6.63
CA GLY A 57 5.04 -11.26 -7.00
C GLY A 57 3.67 -10.72 -7.40
N ASN A 58 2.85 -11.51 -8.10
CA ASN A 58 1.48 -11.14 -8.44
C ASN A 58 0.59 -11.06 -7.19
N ILE A 59 0.70 -12.03 -6.27
CA ILE A 59 -0.02 -12.01 -4.99
C ILE A 59 0.34 -10.76 -4.18
N LEU A 60 1.63 -10.51 -3.99
CA LEU A 60 2.10 -9.36 -3.20
C LEU A 60 1.65 -8.03 -3.83
N THR A 61 1.68 -7.91 -5.16
CA THR A 61 1.12 -6.74 -5.86
C THR A 61 -0.37 -6.56 -5.58
N LEU A 62 -1.16 -7.64 -5.61
CA LEU A 62 -2.59 -7.57 -5.30
C LEU A 62 -2.85 -7.19 -3.84
N ILE A 63 -2.08 -7.73 -2.90
CA ILE A 63 -2.17 -7.39 -1.46
C ILE A 63 -1.92 -5.89 -1.25
N ILE A 64 -0.88 -5.34 -1.88
CA ILE A 64 -0.57 -3.90 -1.85
C ILE A 64 -1.75 -3.10 -2.43
N GLY A 65 -2.33 -3.55 -3.55
CA GLY A 65 -3.52 -2.93 -4.14
C GLY A 65 -4.71 -2.90 -3.19
N VAL A 66 -4.98 -3.99 -2.47
CA VAL A 66 -6.08 -4.06 -1.49
C VAL A 66 -5.84 -3.11 -0.32
N GLU A 67 -4.61 -3.03 0.21
CA GLU A 67 -4.29 -2.06 1.26
C GLU A 67 -4.43 -0.61 0.76
N PHE A 68 -4.01 -0.33 -0.47
CA PHE A 68 -4.18 0.99 -1.08
C PHE A 68 -5.66 1.37 -1.18
N VAL A 69 -6.54 0.45 -1.56
CA VAL A 69 -8.00 0.66 -1.57
C VAL A 69 -8.55 0.98 -0.18
N LYS A 70 -8.11 0.25 0.86
CA LYS A 70 -8.52 0.51 2.25
C LYS A 70 -8.02 1.88 2.75
N MET A 71 -6.82 2.25 2.34
CA MET A 71 -6.19 3.52 2.68
C MET A 71 -6.90 4.69 2.00
N LEU A 72 -7.28 4.56 0.72
CA LEU A 72 -8.11 5.54 0.04
C LEU A 72 -9.41 5.78 0.80
N ALA A 73 -10.09 4.71 1.25
CA ALA A 73 -11.38 4.77 1.93
C ALA A 73 -11.35 5.25 3.40
N LYS A 74 -10.18 5.27 4.04
CA LYS A 74 -10.02 5.65 5.47
C LYS A 74 -9.19 6.91 5.69
N HIS A 75 -8.56 7.46 4.64
CA HIS A 75 -7.76 8.69 4.69
C HIS A 75 -6.72 8.75 5.84
N THR A 76 -6.18 7.61 6.29
CA THR A 76 -5.16 7.56 7.35
C THR A 76 -3.76 7.53 6.74
N ALA A 77 -2.98 8.60 6.95
CA ALA A 77 -1.58 8.69 6.52
C ALA A 77 -0.66 7.64 7.16
N GLU A 78 -1.10 7.00 8.25
CA GLU A 78 -0.34 5.94 8.91
C GLU A 78 -0.33 4.64 8.10
N ASN A 79 -1.45 4.31 7.43
CA ASN A 79 -1.55 3.15 6.52
C ASN A 79 -0.67 3.33 5.28
N LEU A 80 -0.42 4.57 4.83
CA LEU A 80 0.41 4.87 3.67
C LEU A 80 1.84 4.33 3.82
N LEU A 81 2.46 4.52 4.99
CA LEU A 81 3.84 4.10 5.21
C LEU A 81 3.98 2.57 5.20
N GLU A 82 2.98 1.85 5.74
CA GLU A 82 2.97 0.39 5.73
C GLU A 82 2.87 -0.16 4.30
N VAL A 83 1.99 0.41 3.48
CA VAL A 83 1.86 0.05 2.06
C VAL A 83 3.15 0.31 1.29
N LEU A 84 3.80 1.44 1.53
CA LEU A 84 5.08 1.78 0.90
C LEU A 84 6.19 0.79 1.29
N MET A 85 6.28 0.39 2.56
CA MET A 85 7.25 -0.62 2.99
C MET A 85 7.00 -1.97 2.31
N PHE A 86 5.74 -2.41 2.18
CA PHE A 86 5.41 -3.64 1.45
C PHE A 86 5.74 -3.56 -0.04
N ALA A 87 5.52 -2.41 -0.67
CA ALA A 87 5.85 -2.19 -2.07
C ALA A 87 7.37 -2.34 -2.33
N ILE A 88 8.19 -1.70 -1.50
CA ILE A 88 9.66 -1.78 -1.59
C ILE A 88 10.12 -3.22 -1.30
N ALA A 89 9.59 -3.85 -0.26
CA ALA A 89 9.97 -5.21 0.12
C ALA A 89 9.64 -6.23 -0.97
N ARG A 90 8.45 -6.16 -1.58
CA ARG A 90 8.10 -7.01 -2.72
C ARG A 90 9.08 -6.79 -3.87
N GLN A 91 9.36 -5.54 -4.23
CA GLN A 91 10.24 -5.23 -5.36
C GLN A 91 11.59 -5.93 -5.19
N MET A 92 12.15 -5.91 -3.97
CA MET A 92 13.40 -6.62 -3.64
C MET A 92 13.33 -8.15 -3.71
N ILE A 93 12.17 -8.76 -3.47
CA ILE A 93 12.00 -10.22 -3.47
C ILE A 93 11.77 -10.75 -4.89
N VAL A 94 11.03 -9.99 -5.70
CA VAL A 94 10.53 -10.44 -6.99
C VAL A 94 11.45 -10.05 -8.13
N GLU A 95 12.00 -8.85 -8.09
CA GLU A 95 13.01 -8.41 -9.06
C GLU A 95 14.36 -8.93 -8.58
N HIS A 96 15.13 -9.55 -9.47
CA HIS A 96 16.53 -9.88 -9.20
C HIS A 96 17.35 -8.59 -9.28
N LEU A 97 17.09 -7.70 -8.32
CA LEU A 97 17.76 -6.41 -8.21
C LEU A 97 19.25 -6.61 -7.97
N ASP A 98 20.05 -5.71 -8.51
CA ASP A 98 21.47 -5.67 -8.20
C ASP A 98 21.67 -5.42 -6.69
N MET A 99 22.82 -5.85 -6.19
CA MET A 99 23.14 -5.76 -4.76
C MET A 99 23.04 -4.32 -4.22
N ILE A 100 23.31 -3.33 -5.07
CA ILE A 100 23.19 -1.89 -4.74
C ILE A 100 21.73 -1.47 -4.61
N ASP A 101 20.86 -1.88 -5.52
CA ASP A 101 19.43 -1.54 -5.49
C ASP A 101 18.75 -2.14 -4.25
N THR A 102 19.15 -3.35 -3.89
CA THR A 102 18.72 -4.01 -2.64
C THR A 102 19.16 -3.18 -1.41
N LEU A 103 20.40 -2.69 -1.38
CA LEU A 103 20.89 -1.85 -0.28
C LEU A 103 20.11 -0.52 -0.17
N ILE A 104 19.81 0.12 -1.31
CA ILE A 104 19.00 1.34 -1.37
C ILE A 104 17.58 1.07 -0.86
N GLY A 105 16.99 -0.07 -1.23
CA GLY A 105 15.68 -0.51 -0.73
C GLY A 105 15.66 -0.63 0.80
N ILE A 106 16.68 -1.28 1.38
CA ILE A 106 16.81 -1.41 2.85
C ILE A 106 16.93 -0.04 3.52
N ILE A 107 17.78 0.85 2.98
CA ILE A 107 17.94 2.22 3.51
C ILE A 107 16.62 2.99 3.43
N SER A 108 15.87 2.83 2.34
CA SER A 108 14.57 3.47 2.14
C SER A 108 13.56 3.03 3.21
N ILE A 109 13.47 1.73 3.48
CA ILE A 109 12.60 1.20 4.55
C ILE A 109 13.03 1.75 5.92
N ALA A 110 14.34 1.82 6.21
CA ALA A 110 14.85 2.37 7.46
C ALA A 110 14.48 3.86 7.63
N ILE A 111 14.54 4.66 6.56
CA ILE A 111 14.14 6.06 6.57
C ILE A 111 12.63 6.18 6.82
N ILE A 112 11.80 5.38 6.14
CA ILE A 112 10.34 5.37 6.35
C ILE A 112 10.02 5.07 7.83
N PHE A 113 10.71 4.11 8.42
CA PHE A 113 10.54 3.76 9.84
C PHE A 113 10.97 4.89 10.78
N ALA A 114 12.08 5.56 10.45
CA ALA A 114 12.54 6.74 11.19
C ALA A 114 11.54 7.89 11.11
N VAL A 115 11.00 8.19 9.93
CA VAL A 115 9.95 9.21 9.74
C VAL A 115 8.71 8.86 10.58
N ARG A 116 8.27 7.59 10.56
CA ARG A 116 7.15 7.14 11.41
C ARG A 116 7.44 7.40 12.89
N LYS A 117 8.62 6.98 13.37
CA LYS A 117 9.01 7.08 14.78
C LYS A 117 9.21 8.52 15.26
N TYR A 118 9.84 9.38 14.47
CA TYR A 118 10.28 10.69 14.93
C TYR A 118 9.37 11.84 14.51
N LEU A 119 8.65 11.71 13.39
CA LEU A 119 7.79 12.77 12.87
C LEU A 119 6.33 12.59 13.32
N LEU A 120 5.79 11.37 13.20
CA LEU A 120 4.37 11.09 13.48
C LEU A 120 4.12 10.85 14.97
N LEU A 121 4.90 9.98 15.64
CA LEU A 121 4.70 9.65 17.06
C LEU A 121 5.03 10.82 18.00
N LYS A 122 6.05 11.62 17.69
CA LYS A 122 6.42 12.80 18.50
C LYS A 122 5.35 13.90 18.49
N SER A 123 4.61 14.03 17.37
CA SER A 123 3.58 15.05 17.19
C SER A 123 2.27 14.73 17.94
N THR A 124 2.01 13.46 18.25
CA THR A 124 0.84 13.03 19.02
C THR A 124 1.08 13.19 20.53
N ASP A 125 2.27 12.82 21.01
CA ASP A 125 2.67 12.88 22.42
C ASP A 125 2.77 14.32 22.96
N ASP A 126 3.15 15.29 22.11
CA ASP A 126 3.17 16.72 22.47
C ASP A 126 1.77 17.32 22.54
N LYS A 127 0.79 16.80 21.80
CA LYS A 127 -0.60 17.29 21.86
C LYS A 127 -1.32 16.78 23.10
N GLU A 128 -1.10 15.52 23.49
CA GLU A 128 -1.73 14.93 24.67
C GLU A 128 -1.30 15.64 25.98
N LYS A 129 -0.03 16.04 26.07
CA LYS A 129 0.51 16.81 27.21
C LYS A 129 0.00 18.25 27.34
N ILE A 130 -0.53 18.84 26.26
CA ILE A 130 -1.11 20.19 26.28
C ILE A 130 -2.56 20.17 26.80
N TYR A 131 -3.33 19.11 26.49
CA TYR A 131 -4.72 18.99 26.95
C TYR A 131 -4.83 18.55 28.40
N ASP A 132 -3.90 17.75 28.91
CA ASP A 132 -3.89 17.32 30.33
C ASP A 132 -3.43 18.43 31.31
N LYS A 133 -3.04 19.60 30.76
CA LYS A 133 -2.63 20.80 31.52
C LYS A 133 -3.66 21.93 31.52
N LEU A 134 -4.85 21.71 30.96
CA LEU A 134 -5.98 22.65 30.90
C LEU A 134 -7.11 22.19 31.81
#